data_AF-A0A1F9D4Z6-F1
#
_entry.id   AF-A0A1F9D4Z6-F1
#
_cell.length_a   1.000
_cell.length_b   1.000
_cell.length_c   1.000
_cell.angle_alpha   90.00
_cell.angle_beta   90.00
_cell.angle_gamma   90.00
#
_symmetry.space_group_name_H-M   'P 1'
#
loop_
_entity.id
_entity.type
_entity.pdbx_description
1 polymer ?
#
loop_
_entity_poly.entity_id
_entity_poly.type
_entity_poly.pdbx_seq_one_letter_code
_entity_poly.pdbx_strand_id
1 'polypeptide(L)'
;MIKKGNGGIGAFEAYFEYNRILRTWLVAFGIGGPALFLVHKDIVQQLIANNKLIQIGILFMIGVICQVIGAFLNKIANWYVHLPTAKRGIKGTRLHSFGIWYVDHIWPDMGLDILTIAAFGSAVWLLYTVFACPRII
;
A
#
# COMPACT_ATOMS: atom_id res chain seq x y z
N MET A 1 -44.18 -3.40 5.80
CA MET A 1 -43.31 -2.24 5.53
C MET A 1 -41.91 -2.78 5.24
N ILE A 2 -41.48 -2.79 3.98
CA ILE A 2 -40.19 -3.36 3.56
C ILE A 2 -39.08 -2.38 3.94
N LYS A 3 -38.15 -2.78 4.83
CA LYS A 3 -36.91 -2.05 5.12
C LYS A 3 -36.03 -2.06 3.87
N LYS A 4 -36.23 -1.08 2.99
CA LYS A 4 -35.38 -0.84 1.82
C LYS A 4 -34.22 0.07 2.24
N GLY A 5 -33.00 -0.43 2.07
CA GLY A 5 -31.82 0.40 1.79
C GLY A 5 -31.02 0.92 2.98
N ASN A 6 -30.25 0.05 3.66
CA ASN A 6 -29.05 0.49 4.40
C ASN A 6 -27.83 -0.42 4.18
N GLY A 7 -27.95 -1.49 3.38
CA GLY A 7 -26.86 -2.46 3.16
C GLY A 7 -25.70 -1.93 2.32
N GLY A 8 -25.95 -0.97 1.43
CA GLY A 8 -24.91 -0.41 0.55
C GLY A 8 -23.95 0.56 1.23
N ILE A 9 -24.44 1.38 2.16
CA ILE A 9 -23.63 2.38 2.88
C ILE A 9 -22.72 1.69 3.89
N GLY A 10 -23.24 0.73 4.66
CA GLY A 10 -22.44 -0.02 5.64
C GLY A 10 -21.36 -0.91 5.01
N ALA A 11 -21.61 -1.50 3.84
CA ALA A 11 -20.61 -2.30 3.13
C ALA A 11 -19.45 -1.44 2.60
N PHE A 12 -19.75 -0.22 2.12
CA PHE A 12 -18.74 0.72 1.64
C PHE A 12 -17.88 1.27 2.79
N GLU A 13 -18.50 1.63 3.91
CA GLU A 13 -17.77 2.12 5.10
C GLU A 13 -16.84 1.05 5.69
N ALA A 14 -17.33 -0.20 5.82
CA ALA A 14 -16.51 -1.33 6.25
C ALA A 14 -15.32 -1.55 5.29
N TYR A 15 -15.54 -1.47 3.98
CA TYR A 15 -14.47 -1.56 3.00
C TYR A 15 -13.39 -0.48 3.18
N PHE A 16 -13.81 0.78 3.35
CA PHE A 16 -12.88 1.90 3.57
C PHE A 16 -12.04 1.69 4.84
N GLU A 17 -12.67 1.19 5.90
CA GLU A 17 -11.98 0.85 7.13
C GLU A 17 -10.97 -0.27 6.93
N TYR A 18 -11.35 -1.37 6.26
CA TYR A 18 -10.44 -2.47 5.93
C TYR A 18 -9.26 -2.03 5.07
N ASN A 19 -9.49 -1.22 4.02
CA ASN A 19 -8.41 -0.72 3.16
C ASN A 19 -7.44 0.16 3.96
N ARG A 20 -7.96 1.05 4.81
CA ARG A 20 -7.13 1.87 5.71
C ARG A 20 -6.28 0.99 6.63
N ILE A 21 -6.88 -0.02 7.26
CA ILE A 21 -6.19 -0.95 8.15
C ILE A 21 -5.10 -1.70 7.37
N LEU A 22 -5.44 -2.32 6.24
CA LEU A 22 -4.50 -3.08 5.41
C LEU A 22 -3.29 -2.22 5.01
N ARG A 23 -3.53 -1.00 4.54
CA ARG A 23 -2.48 -0.05 4.20
C ARG A 23 -1.57 0.27 5.38
N THR A 24 -2.13 0.50 6.56
CA THR A 24 -1.33 0.73 7.77
C THR A 24 -0.44 -0.46 8.08
N TRP A 25 -0.96 -1.69 7.98
CA TRP A 25 -0.16 -2.92 8.16
C TRP A 25 0.94 -3.05 7.11
N LEU A 26 0.64 -2.78 5.83
CA LEU A 26 1.63 -2.85 4.75
C LEU A 26 2.75 -1.82 4.94
N VAL A 27 2.43 -0.57 5.29
CA VAL A 27 3.47 0.44 5.56
C VAL A 27 4.30 0.08 6.79
N ALA A 28 3.66 -0.37 7.88
CA ALA A 28 4.36 -0.79 9.09
C ALA A 28 5.31 -1.96 8.82
N PHE A 29 4.85 -2.97 8.08
CA PHE A 29 5.67 -4.10 7.65
C PHE A 29 6.83 -3.65 6.75
N GLY A 30 6.53 -2.77 5.79
CA GLY A 30 7.50 -2.26 4.82
C GLY A 30 8.63 -1.45 5.44
N ILE A 31 8.36 -0.71 6.53
CA ILE A 31 9.37 0.03 7.30
C ILE A 31 10.06 -0.89 8.31
N GLY A 32 9.31 -1.81 8.93
CA GLY A 32 9.80 -2.73 9.95
C GLY A 32 10.88 -3.69 9.43
N GLY A 33 10.74 -4.20 8.20
CA GLY A 33 11.74 -5.07 7.58
C GLY A 33 13.14 -4.43 7.50
N PRO A 34 13.30 -3.27 6.82
CA PRO A 34 14.55 -2.52 6.80
C PRO A 34 15.04 -2.08 8.18
N ALA A 35 14.13 -1.71 9.10
CA ALA A 35 14.51 -1.36 10.47
C ALA A 35 15.22 -2.52 11.19
N LEU A 36 14.78 -3.77 10.96
CA LEU A 36 15.44 -4.97 11.49
C LEU A 36 16.90 -5.06 11.02
N PHE A 37 17.18 -4.72 9.76
CA PHE A 37 18.53 -4.74 9.20
C PHE A 37 19.46 -3.71 9.88
N LEU A 38 18.92 -2.58 10.35
CA LEU A 38 19.71 -1.58 11.06
C LEU A 38 20.09 -2.03 12.47
N VAL A 39 19.28 -2.89 13.10
CA VAL A 39 19.49 -3.34 14.48
C VAL A 39 20.32 -4.64 14.53
N HIS A 40 20.14 -5.54 13.56
CA HIS A 40 20.77 -6.86 13.56
C HIS A 40 21.83 -6.99 12.47
N LYS A 41 23.08 -6.68 12.82
CA LYS A 41 24.22 -6.74 11.89
C LYS A 41 24.48 -8.14 11.33
N ASP A 42 24.18 -9.19 12.10
CA ASP A 42 24.40 -10.58 11.68
C ASP A 42 23.50 -10.98 10.50
N ILE A 43 22.25 -10.52 10.51
CA ILE A 43 21.29 -10.68 9.40
C ILE A 43 21.86 -10.01 8.16
N VAL A 44 22.34 -8.77 8.29
CA VAL A 44 22.91 -8.00 7.18
C VAL A 44 24.13 -8.69 6.58
N GLN A 45 25.04 -9.19 7.41
CA GLN A 45 26.23 -9.89 6.94
C GLN A 45 25.87 -11.13 6.12
N GLN A 46 24.89 -11.93 6.57
CA GLN A 46 24.41 -13.09 5.81
C GLN A 46 23.76 -12.70 4.48
N LEU A 47 23.00 -11.60 4.46
CA LEU A 47 22.40 -11.09 3.22
C LEU A 47 23.41 -10.51 2.23
N ILE A 48 24.49 -9.90 2.73
CA ILE A 48 25.61 -9.43 1.91
C ILE A 48 26.35 -10.63 1.32
N ALA A 49 26.65 -11.66 2.13
CA ALA A 49 27.33 -12.87 1.67
C ALA A 49 26.54 -13.60 0.57
N ASN A 50 25.21 -13.48 0.57
CA ASN A 50 24.33 -14.05 -0.45
C ASN A 50 23.95 -13.07 -1.58
N ASN A 51 24.51 -11.85 -1.61
CA ASN A 51 24.18 -10.79 -2.57
C ASN A 51 22.67 -10.45 -2.65
N LYS A 52 21.94 -10.59 -1.54
CA LYS A 52 20.48 -10.37 -1.48
C LYS A 52 20.05 -9.07 -0.82
N LEU A 53 20.94 -8.41 -0.08
CA LEU A 53 20.61 -7.23 0.73
C LEU A 53 19.94 -6.11 -0.10
N ILE A 54 20.55 -5.71 -1.21
CA ILE A 54 20.05 -4.62 -2.05
C ILE A 54 18.69 -5.00 -2.66
N GLN A 55 18.57 -6.23 -3.16
CA GLN A 55 17.32 -6.72 -3.78
C GLN A 55 16.15 -6.68 -2.78
N ILE A 56 16.38 -7.17 -1.56
CA ILE A 56 15.37 -7.17 -0.49
C ILE A 56 15.03 -5.73 -0.07
N GLY A 57 16.03 -4.87 0.11
CA GLY A 57 15.82 -3.47 0.45
C GLY A 57 14.98 -2.71 -0.59
N ILE A 58 15.26 -2.93 -1.88
CA ILE A 58 14.49 -2.34 -2.98
C ILE A 58 13.03 -2.84 -2.96
N LEU A 59 12.79 -4.14 -2.75
CA LEU A 59 11.44 -4.69 -2.68
C LEU A 59 10.62 -4.07 -1.55
N PHE A 60 11.23 -3.91 -0.37
CA PHE A 60 10.58 -3.21 0.75
C PHE A 60 10.29 -1.74 0.44
N MET A 61 11.26 -1.03 -0.16
CA MET A 61 11.09 0.37 -0.54
C MET A 61 9.98 0.57 -1.58
N ILE A 62 9.93 -0.27 -2.61
CA ILE A 62 8.88 -0.23 -3.65
C ILE A 62 7.51 -0.39 -3.00
N GLY A 63 7.33 -1.39 -2.13
CA GLY A 63 6.05 -1.61 -1.47
C GLY A 63 5.60 -0.43 -0.60
N VAL A 64 6.50 0.16 0.19
CA VAL A 64 6.20 1.36 0.99
C VAL A 64 5.83 2.54 0.09
N ILE A 65 6.60 2.79 -0.97
CA ILE A 65 6.34 3.89 -1.91
C ILE A 65 4.97 3.72 -2.57
N CYS A 66 4.62 2.50 -3.01
CA CYS A 66 3.31 2.20 -3.58
C CYS A 66 2.17 2.55 -2.62
N GLN A 67 2.29 2.18 -1.35
CA GLN A 67 1.28 2.48 -0.33
C GLN A 67 1.17 3.98 -0.01
N VAL A 68 2.30 4.69 0.03
CA VAL A 68 2.32 6.15 0.25
C VAL A 68 1.69 6.88 -0.94
N ILE A 69 2.01 6.48 -2.17
CA ILE A 69 1.42 7.04 -3.39
C ILE A 69 -0.09 6.76 -3.40
N GLY A 70 -0.52 5.53 -3.11
CA GLY A 70 -1.94 5.18 -3.03
C GLY A 70 -2.69 6.02 -2.00
N ALA A 71 -2.13 6.21 -0.80
CA ALA A 71 -2.70 7.09 0.22
C ALA A 71 -2.82 8.53 -0.25
N PHE A 72 -1.80 9.03 -0.94
CA PHE A 72 -1.77 10.40 -1.43
C PHE A 72 -2.78 10.64 -2.54
N LEU A 73 -2.89 9.72 -3.50
CA LEU A 73 -3.89 9.76 -4.56
C LEU A 73 -5.30 9.72 -3.99
N ASN A 74 -5.56 8.82 -3.06
CA ASN A 74 -6.86 8.70 -2.38
C ASN A 74 -7.20 9.98 -1.59
N LYS A 75 -6.22 10.58 -0.90
CA LYS A 75 -6.40 11.88 -0.22
C LYS A 75 -6.71 13.02 -1.20
N ILE A 76 -6.00 13.09 -2.33
CA ILE A 76 -6.24 14.10 -3.37
C ILE A 76 -7.63 13.94 -3.99
N ALA A 77 -8.00 12.70 -4.35
CA ALA A 77 -9.30 12.41 -4.96
C ALA A 77 -10.44 12.81 -4.02
N ASN A 78 -10.35 12.42 -2.75
CA ASN A 78 -11.32 12.83 -1.74
C ASN A 78 -11.35 14.34 -1.52
N TRP A 79 -10.20 15.02 -1.55
CA TRP A 79 -10.13 16.48 -1.44
C TRP A 79 -10.86 17.17 -2.59
N TYR A 80 -10.73 16.69 -3.83
CA TYR A 80 -11.43 17.28 -4.99
C TYR A 80 -12.93 16.98 -5.00
N VAL A 81 -13.37 15.81 -4.49
CA VAL A 81 -14.78 15.44 -4.40
C VAL A 81 -15.50 16.15 -3.23
N HIS A 82 -14.82 16.31 -2.09
CA HIS A 82 -15.37 16.96 -0.89
C HIS A 82 -15.02 18.45 -0.79
N LEU A 83 -14.27 18.99 -1.76
CA LEU A 83 -14.08 20.44 -1.86
C LEU A 83 -15.48 21.04 -1.87
N PRO A 84 -15.82 21.92 -0.93
CA PRO A 84 -17.17 22.43 -0.86
C PRO A 84 -17.50 23.01 -2.22
N THR A 85 -18.70 22.72 -2.70
CA THR A 85 -19.38 23.35 -3.85
C THR A 85 -19.44 24.89 -3.77
N ALA A 86 -18.73 25.50 -2.81
CA ALA A 86 -18.60 26.89 -2.43
C ALA A 86 -17.96 27.84 -3.45
N LYS A 87 -17.40 27.34 -4.56
CA LYS A 87 -17.13 28.22 -5.72
C LYS A 87 -17.62 27.52 -6.98
N ARG A 88 -18.71 28.04 -7.55
CA ARG A 88 -19.37 27.65 -8.82
C ARG A 88 -18.44 27.59 -10.06
N GLY A 89 -17.12 27.68 -9.92
CA GLY A 89 -16.13 27.72 -11.00
C GLY A 89 -15.21 26.51 -11.16
N ILE A 90 -15.28 25.49 -10.29
CA ILE A 90 -14.40 24.29 -10.36
C ILE A 90 -15.11 23.07 -10.99
N LYS A 91 -16.44 23.16 -11.21
CA LYS A 91 -17.19 22.17 -11.98
C LYS A 91 -16.66 22.17 -13.43
N GLY A 92 -15.88 21.16 -13.80
CA GLY A 92 -15.36 20.95 -15.17
C GLY A 92 -13.84 20.97 -15.33
N THR A 93 -13.06 21.26 -14.28
CA THR A 93 -11.60 21.10 -14.34
C THR A 93 -11.19 19.63 -14.38
N ARG A 94 -10.18 19.29 -15.20
CA ARG A 94 -9.65 17.92 -15.37
C ARG A 94 -9.32 17.23 -14.03
N LEU A 95 -8.90 17.98 -13.03
CA LEU A 95 -8.59 17.50 -11.68
C LEU A 95 -9.83 17.02 -10.89
N HIS A 96 -10.97 17.71 -11.05
CA HIS A 96 -12.23 17.30 -10.43
C HIS A 96 -12.79 16.05 -11.12
N SER A 97 -12.71 15.98 -12.44
CA SER A 97 -13.08 14.77 -13.19
C SER A 97 -12.16 13.59 -12.86
N PHE A 98 -10.87 13.83 -12.62
CA PHE A 98 -9.95 12.81 -12.11
C PHE A 98 -10.35 12.34 -10.70
N GLY A 99 -10.70 13.26 -9.79
CA GLY A 99 -11.15 12.92 -8.44
C GLY A 99 -12.40 12.04 -8.45
N ILE A 100 -13.41 12.38 -9.26
CA ILE A 100 -14.62 11.55 -9.44
C ILE A 100 -14.25 10.19 -10.03
N TRP A 101 -13.46 10.17 -11.12
CA TRP A 101 -13.04 8.91 -11.75
C TRP A 101 -12.28 8.00 -10.77
N TYR A 102 -11.38 8.57 -9.97
CA TYR A 102 -10.57 7.83 -9.00
C TYR A 102 -11.42 7.30 -7.83
N VAL A 103 -12.36 8.08 -7.31
CA VAL A 103 -13.28 7.62 -6.25
C VAL A 103 -14.23 6.54 -6.77
N ASP A 104 -14.67 6.64 -8.03
CA ASP A 104 -15.56 5.65 -8.65
C ASP A 104 -14.82 4.36 -9.06
N HIS A 105 -13.49 4.39 -9.21
CA HIS A 105 -12.69 3.23 -9.61
C HIS A 105 -11.81 2.74 -8.46
N ILE A 106 -12.18 1.59 -7.90
CA ILE A 106 -11.44 0.90 -6.81
C ILE A 106 -10.14 0.23 -7.26
N TRP A 107 -9.99 -0.01 -8.56
CA TRP A 107 -8.90 -0.80 -9.15
C TRP A 107 -7.50 -0.25 -8.89
N PRO A 108 -7.24 1.08 -8.91
CA PRO A 108 -5.91 1.61 -8.64
C PRO A 108 -5.42 1.28 -7.22
N ASP A 109 -6.27 1.44 -6.20
CA ASP A 109 -5.94 1.10 -4.82
C ASP A 109 -5.68 -0.40 -4.68
N MET A 110 -6.56 -1.25 -5.23
CA MET A 110 -6.39 -2.70 -5.19
C MET A 110 -5.15 -3.19 -5.95
N GLY A 111 -4.81 -2.55 -7.08
CA GLY A 111 -3.61 -2.86 -7.85
C GLY A 111 -2.32 -2.52 -7.09
N LEU A 112 -2.30 -1.37 -6.40
CA LEU A 112 -1.17 -0.99 -5.54
C LEU A 112 -1.02 -1.94 -4.35
N ASP A 113 -2.12 -2.40 -3.76
CA ASP A 113 -2.11 -3.38 -2.67
C ASP A 113 -1.56 -4.73 -3.13
N ILE A 114 -2.03 -5.26 -4.26
CA ILE A 114 -1.52 -6.51 -4.84
C ILE A 114 -0.02 -6.39 -5.16
N LEU A 115 0.39 -5.28 -5.78
CA LEU A 115 1.80 -5.03 -6.09
C LEU A 115 2.66 -4.99 -4.81
N THR A 116 2.16 -4.35 -3.77
CA THR A 116 2.83 -4.26 -2.46
C THR A 116 2.96 -5.64 -1.81
N ILE A 117 1.88 -6.43 -1.81
CA ILE A 117 1.87 -7.80 -1.29
C ILE A 117 2.86 -8.67 -2.06
N ALA A 118 2.90 -8.57 -3.39
CA ALA A 118 3.85 -9.30 -4.21
C ALA A 118 5.31 -8.89 -3.93
N ALA A 119 5.57 -7.59 -3.78
CA ALA A 119 6.91 -7.07 -3.46
C ALA A 119 7.38 -7.57 -2.08
N PHE A 120 6.55 -7.42 -1.05
CA PHE A 120 6.86 -7.90 0.30
C PHE A 120 6.95 -9.41 0.39
N GLY A 121 6.04 -10.13 -0.25
CA GLY A 121 6.08 -11.60 -0.35
C GLY A 121 7.38 -12.07 -0.99
N SER A 122 7.84 -11.40 -2.04
CA SER A 122 9.13 -11.70 -2.69
C SER A 122 10.31 -11.41 -1.78
N ALA A 123 10.27 -10.31 -1.01
CA ALA A 123 11.30 -9.97 -0.04
C ALA A 123 11.39 -11.02 1.09
N VAL A 124 10.25 -11.44 1.63
CA VAL A 124 10.15 -12.49 2.65
C VAL A 124 10.63 -13.83 2.10
N TRP A 125 10.27 -14.17 0.87
CA TRP A 125 10.75 -15.38 0.22
C TRP A 125 12.28 -15.38 0.09
N LEU A 126 12.87 -14.27 -0.35
CA LEU A 126 14.33 -14.14 -0.44
C LEU A 126 15.00 -14.26 0.92
N LEU A 127 14.46 -13.62 1.95
CA LEU A 127 14.93 -13.79 3.33
C LEU A 127 14.87 -15.27 3.74
N TYR A 128 13.74 -15.93 3.50
CA TYR A 128 13.57 -17.35 3.80
C TYR A 128 14.61 -18.21 3.09
N THR A 129 14.90 -17.98 1.80
CA THR A 129 15.91 -18.76 1.08
C THR A 129 17.33 -18.61 1.65
N VAL A 130 17.65 -17.46 2.26
CA VAL A 130 18.96 -17.22 2.87
C VAL A 130 19.08 -17.92 4.22
N PHE A 131 18.02 -17.89 5.05
CA PHE A 131 18.08 -18.41 6.41
C PHE A 131 17.62 -19.87 6.57
N ALA A 132 16.69 -20.35 5.74
CA ALA A 132 16.12 -21.70 5.84
C ALA A 132 16.87 -22.74 5.01
N CYS A 133 17.66 -22.32 4.02
CA CYS A 133 18.55 -23.20 3.26
C CYS A 133 20.00 -22.82 3.57
N PRO A 134 20.55 -23.25 4.73
CA PRO A 134 21.97 -23.07 4.99
C PRO A 134 22.73 -23.83 3.91
N ARG A 135 23.40 -23.10 3.02
CA ARG A 135 24.42 -23.68 2.14
C ARG A 135 25.53 -24.16 3.06
N ILE A 136 25.56 -25.46 3.34
CA ILE A 136 26.66 -26.12 4.02
C ILE A 136 27.89 -25.86 3.14
N ILE A 137 28.78 -24.98 3.61
CA ILE A 137 30.12 -24.79 3.05
C ILE A 137 31.02 -25.86 3.66
#